data_AF-A0A535XLD4-F1
#
_entry.id   AF-A0A535XLD4-F1
#
_cell.length_a   1.000
_cell.length_b   1.000
_cell.length_c   1.000
_cell.angle_alpha   90.00
_cell.angle_beta   90.00
_cell.angle_gamma   90.00
#
_symmetry.space_group_name_H-M   'P 1'
#
loop_
_entity.id
_entity.type
_entity.pdbx_description
1 polymer ?
#
loop_
_entity_poly.entity_id
_entity_poly.type
_entity_poly.pdbx_seq_one_letter_code
_entity_poly.pdbx_strand_id
1 'polypeptide(L)'
;MAEVPRGGTQAALARFLDHLRGRNASARTIIEYRRNASEFLAFLETEGVSWLAPSRAVVRAYLASLADRGLAATSVGGKLSAARSF
;
A
#
# COMPACT_ATOMS: atom_id res chain seq x y z
N MET A 1 -4.52 -23.54 3.95
CA MET A 1 -4.97 -22.25 3.42
C MET A 1 -4.70 -21.24 4.53
N ALA A 2 -3.61 -20.46 4.45
CA ALA A 2 -3.22 -19.58 5.55
C ALA A 2 -4.30 -18.50 5.70
N GLU A 3 -4.95 -18.50 6.85
CA GLU A 3 -5.98 -17.55 7.22
C GLU A 3 -5.36 -16.15 7.16
N VAL A 4 -5.84 -15.32 6.22
CA VAL A 4 -5.41 -13.93 6.10
C VAL A 4 -5.97 -13.20 7.31
N PRO A 5 -5.15 -12.68 8.25
CA PRO A 5 -5.68 -11.95 9.37
C PRO A 5 -6.21 -10.62 8.84
N ARG A 6 -7.52 -10.57 8.57
CA ARG A 6 -8.21 -9.33 8.16
C ARG A 6 -8.07 -8.21 9.20
N GLY A 7 -7.68 -8.54 10.44
CA GLY A 7 -7.41 -7.58 11.51
C GLY A 7 -5.97 -7.02 11.58
N GLY A 8 -5.04 -7.47 10.73
CA GLY A 8 -3.61 -7.10 10.85
C GLY A 8 -3.16 -5.87 10.04
N THR A 9 -3.90 -5.51 8.99
CA THR A 9 -3.49 -4.47 8.01
C THR A 9 -3.34 -3.09 8.65
N GLN A 10 -4.29 -2.70 9.49
CA GLN A 10 -4.27 -1.40 10.16
C GLN A 10 -3.12 -1.30 11.19
N ALA A 11 -2.87 -2.37 11.94
CA ALA A 11 -1.76 -2.43 12.88
C ALA A 11 -0.39 -2.44 12.16
N ALA A 12 -0.29 -3.14 11.02
CA ALA A 12 0.89 -3.10 10.16
C ALA A 12 1.12 -1.70 9.58
N LEU A 13 0.06 -1.03 9.13
CA LEU A 13 0.13 0.36 8.65
C LEU A 13 0.55 1.33 9.73
N ALA A 14 0.02 1.22 10.94
CA ALA A 14 0.48 2.05 12.05
C ALA A 14 1.98 1.89 12.30
N ARG A 15 2.46 0.64 12.41
CA ARG A 15 3.89 0.32 12.60
C ARG A 15 4.77 0.84 11.46
N PHE A 16 4.33 0.69 10.22
CA PHE A 16 5.04 1.22 9.06
C PHE A 16 5.17 2.75 9.11
N LEU A 17 4.10 3.46 9.45
CA LEU A 17 4.13 4.92 9.54
C LEU A 17 5.00 5.40 10.72
N ASP A 18 5.00 4.69 11.83
CA ASP A 18 5.91 4.98 12.97
C ASP A 18 7.37 4.74 12.59
N HIS A 19 7.66 3.69 11.83
CA HIS A 19 8.98 3.47 11.28
C HIS A 19 9.44 4.66 10.41
N LEU A 20 8.59 5.15 9.50
CA LEU A 20 8.92 6.32 8.68
C LEU A 20 9.17 7.58 9.54
N ARG A 21 8.38 7.80 10.59
CA ARG A 21 8.60 8.90 11.54
C ARG A 21 9.95 8.80 12.24
N GLY A 22 10.33 7.59 12.68
CA GLY A 22 11.65 7.32 13.26
C GLY A 22 12.82 7.59 12.31
N ARG A 23 12.56 7.60 10.99
CA ARG A 23 13.53 8.00 9.96
C ARG A 23 13.45 9.49 9.58
N ASN A 24 12.81 10.31 10.41
CA ASN A 24 12.61 11.75 10.19
C ASN A 24 11.84 12.09 8.90
N ALA A 25 10.94 11.21 8.45
CA ALA A 25 10.05 11.53 7.33
C ALA A 25 9.15 12.71 7.70
N SER A 26 8.97 13.67 6.78
CA SER A 26 8.14 14.84 7.01
C SER A 26 6.67 14.47 7.26
N ALA A 27 5.91 15.31 7.96
CA ALA A 27 4.48 15.11 8.18
C ALA A 27 3.72 14.90 6.85
N ARG A 28 4.10 15.64 5.80
CA ARG A 28 3.52 15.47 4.46
C ARG A 28 3.82 14.10 3.88
N THR A 29 5.05 13.62 4.00
CA THR A 29 5.45 12.28 3.58
C THR A 29 4.63 11.21 4.31
N ILE A 30 4.43 11.34 5.63
CA ILE A 30 3.59 10.40 6.40
C ILE A 30 2.14 10.38 5.90
N ILE A 31 1.56 11.54 5.61
CA ILE A 31 0.18 11.63 5.06
C ILE A 31 0.11 10.94 3.69
N GLU A 32 1.07 11.20 2.81
CA GLU A 32 1.12 10.59 1.48
C GLU A 32 1.28 9.07 1.55
N TYR A 33 2.21 8.59 2.37
CA TYR A 33 2.42 7.15 2.56
C TYR A 33 1.22 6.46 3.21
N ARG A 34 0.56 7.09 4.20
CA ARG A 34 -0.68 6.57 4.79
C ARG A 34 -1.72 6.37 3.70
N ARG A 35 -2.02 7.41 2.93
CA ARG A 35 -3.04 7.36 1.86
C ARG A 35 -2.72 6.27 0.85
N ASN A 36 -1.47 6.24 0.38
CA ASN A 36 -1.07 5.33 -0.70
C ASN A 36 -1.01 3.87 -0.23
N ALA A 37 -0.46 3.59 0.96
CA ALA A 37 -0.42 2.24 1.51
C ALA A 37 -1.82 1.73 1.88
N SER A 38 -2.69 2.56 2.47
CA SER A 38 -4.10 2.18 2.72
C SER A 38 -4.83 1.79 1.45
N GLU A 39 -4.63 2.52 0.35
CA GLU A 39 -5.28 2.20 -0.92
C GLU A 39 -4.79 0.87 -1.52
N PHE A 40 -3.49 0.58 -1.40
CA PHE A 40 -2.95 -0.72 -1.81
C PHE A 40 -3.47 -1.86 -0.94
N LEU A 41 -3.52 -1.67 0.38
CA LEU A 41 -4.06 -2.68 1.31
C LEU A 41 -5.55 -2.97 1.05
N ALA A 42 -6.34 -1.94 0.78
CA ALA A 42 -7.74 -2.11 0.40
C ALA A 42 -7.89 -2.90 -0.91
N PHE A 43 -7.04 -2.63 -1.91
CA PHE A 43 -7.02 -3.42 -3.14
C PHE A 43 -6.67 -4.90 -2.89
N LEU A 44 -5.69 -5.18 -2.03
CA LEU A 44 -5.36 -6.57 -1.70
C LEU A 44 -6.51 -7.28 -0.98
N GLU A 45 -7.22 -6.57 -0.10
CA GLU A 45 -8.40 -7.09 0.58
C GLU A 45 -9.54 -7.42 -0.40
N THR A 46 -9.78 -6.56 -1.40
CA THR A 46 -10.79 -6.83 -2.45
C THR A 46 -10.43 -8.04 -3.32
N GLU A 47 -9.14 -8.25 -3.57
CA GLU A 47 -8.64 -9.42 -4.31
C GLU A 47 -8.54 -10.70 -3.44
N GLY A 48 -8.81 -10.61 -2.13
CA GLY A 48 -8.64 -11.72 -1.20
C GLY A 48 -7.18 -12.16 -1.01
N VAL A 49 -6.23 -11.26 -1.27
CA VAL A 49 -4.80 -11.53 -1.26
C VAL A 49 -4.18 -11.05 0.06
N SER A 50 -3.30 -11.87 0.63
CA SER A 50 -2.53 -11.47 1.81
C SER A 50 -1.51 -10.39 1.47
N TRP A 51 -1.53 -9.30 2.24
CA TRP A 51 -0.52 -8.23 2.18
C TRP A 51 0.89 -8.67 2.56
N LEU A 52 1.04 -9.81 3.24
CA LEU A 52 2.34 -10.35 3.63
C LEU A 52 3.16 -10.86 2.42
N ALA A 53 2.47 -11.29 1.36
CA ALA A 53 3.12 -11.86 0.18
C ALA A 53 2.23 -11.73 -1.07
N PRO A 54 1.95 -10.49 -1.54
CA PRO A 54 1.21 -10.30 -2.77
C PRO A 54 2.02 -10.82 -3.96
N SER A 55 1.38 -11.57 -4.85
CA SER A 55 2.05 -12.05 -6.05
C SER A 55 2.37 -10.90 -7.01
N ARG A 56 3.37 -11.08 -7.87
CA ARG A 56 3.69 -10.10 -8.94
C ARG A 56 2.49 -9.81 -9.84
N ALA A 57 1.62 -10.80 -10.06
CA ALA A 57 0.44 -10.64 -10.88
C ALA A 57 -0.56 -9.66 -10.23
N VAL A 58 -0.78 -9.80 -8.92
CA VAL A 58 -1.67 -8.92 -8.14
C VAL A 58 -1.14 -7.48 -8.12
N VAL A 59 0.17 -7.29 -7.94
CA VAL A 59 0.79 -5.95 -8.00
C VAL A 59 0.64 -5.32 -9.38
N ARG A 60 0.76 -6.11 -10.47
CA ARG A 60 0.50 -5.59 -11.83
C ARG A 60 -0.96 -5.23 -12.03
N ALA A 61 -1.90 -6.03 -11.52
CA ALA A 61 -3.33 -5.73 -11.58
C ALA A 61 -3.65 -4.42 -10.85
N TYR A 62 -3.04 -4.19 -9.67
CA TYR A 62 -3.13 -2.92 -8.97
C TYR A 62 -2.66 -1.75 -9.86
N LEU A 63 -1.47 -1.84 -10.44
CA LEU A 63 -0.94 -0.79 -11.31
C LEU A 63 -1.79 -0.56 -12.56
N ALA A 64 -2.35 -1.61 -13.17
CA ALA A 64 -3.29 -1.50 -14.28
C ALA A 64 -4.55 -0.73 -13.85
N SER A 65 -5.15 -1.07 -12.69
CA SER A 65 -6.31 -0.35 -12.16
C SER A 65 -6.03 1.14 -11.91
N LEU A 66 -4.79 1.51 -11.54
CA LEU A 66 -4.39 2.90 -11.37
C LEU A 66 -4.29 3.64 -12.70
N ALA A 67 -3.83 2.95 -13.75
CA ALA A 67 -3.75 3.49 -15.10
C ALA A 67 -5.16 3.69 -15.70
N ASP A 68 -6.07 2.73 -15.50
CA ASP A 68 -7.46 2.81 -15.95
C ASP A 68 -8.21 3.99 -15.31
N ARG A 69 -7.80 4.41 -14.11
CA ARG A 69 -8.32 5.58 -13.40
C ARG A 69 -7.76 6.92 -13.91
N GLY A 70 -6.88 6.91 -14.92
CA GLY A 70 -6.32 8.11 -15.53
C GLY A 70 -5.45 8.94 -14.58
N LEU A 71 -4.82 8.32 -13.58
CA LEU A 71 -4.01 9.05 -12.60
C LEU A 71 -2.73 9.61 -13.24
N ALA A 72 -2.34 10.80 -12.80
CA ALA A 72 -1.04 11.38 -13.17
C ALA A 72 0.11 10.44 -12.78
N ALA A 73 1.17 10.40 -13.60
CA ALA A 73 2.33 9.52 -13.40
C ALA A 73 2.98 9.69 -12.02
N THR A 74 3.01 10.91 -11.48
CA THR A 74 3.50 11.20 -10.12
C THR A 74 2.67 10.53 -9.04
N SER A 75 1.34 10.48 -9.22
CA SER A 75 0.42 9.79 -8.30
C SER A 75 0.62 8.28 -8.34
N VAL A 76 0.81 7.71 -9.54
CA VAL A 76 1.12 6.27 -9.70
C VAL A 76 2.48 5.94 -9.06
N GLY A 77 3.50 6.77 -9.28
CA GLY A 77 4.82 6.63 -8.67
C GLY A 77 4.79 6.66 -7.13
N GLY A 78 4.01 7.58 -6.55
CA GLY A 78 3.80 7.64 -5.10
C GLY A 78 3.11 6.40 -4.53
N LYS A 79 2.12 5.87 -5.25
CA LYS A 79 1.41 4.63 -4.88
C LYS A 79 2.31 3.40 -4.95
N LEU A 80 3.08 3.27 -6.04
CA LEU A 80 4.06 2.20 -6.19
C LEU A 80 5.16 2.26 -5.12
N SER A 81 5.63 3.46 -4.78
CA SER A 81 6.64 3.65 -3.73
C SER A 81 6.13 3.19 -2.36
N ALA A 82 4.89 3.55 -2.01
CA ALA A 82 4.27 3.08 -0.78
C ALA A 82 4.09 1.56 -0.77
N ALA A 83 3.58 0.97 -1.86
CA ALA A 83 3.37 -0.48 -1.96
C ALA A 83 4.67 -1.30 -1.88
N ARG A 84 5.80 -0.74 -2.31
CA ARG A 84 7.12 -1.39 -2.22
C ARG A 84 7.78 -1.23 -0.84
N SER A 85 7.43 -0.17 -0.12
CA SER A 85 8.09 0.18 1.14
C SER A 85 7.37 -0.38 2.37
N PHE A 86 6.05 -0.61 2.22
CA PHE A 86 5.21 -1.27 3.20
C PHE A 86 5.55 -2.76 3.29
#